data_AF-A0A661XI22-F1
#
_entry.id   AF-A0A661XI22-F1
#
_cell.length_a   1.000
_cell.length_b   1.000
_cell.length_c   1.000
_cell.angle_alpha   90.00
_cell.angle_beta   90.00
_cell.angle_gamma   90.00
#
_symmetry.space_group_name_H-M   'P 1'
#
loop_
_entity.id
_entity.type
_entity.pdbx_description
1 polymer ?
#
loop_
_entity_poly.entity_id
_entity_poly.type
_entity_poly.pdbx_seq_one_letter_code
_entity_poly.pdbx_strand_id
1 'polypeptide(L)'
;MKEKGTISIHSENIFPIIKKFLYSDHEIFLRELVANAVDATQKLKRLSSLGEVSEDIGDNLRVEVEFDKKKKTITIKDNGI
;
A
#
# COMPACT_ATOMS: atom_id res chain seq x y z
N MET A 1 -15.77 4.71 -26.90
CA MET A 1 -16.25 6.08 -26.61
C MET A 1 -16.30 6.24 -25.09
N LYS A 2 -15.62 7.23 -24.52
CA LYS A 2 -15.76 7.54 -23.08
C LYS A 2 -17.05 8.33 -22.91
N GLU A 3 -18.11 7.68 -22.45
CA GLU A 3 -19.36 8.35 -22.13
C GLU A 3 -19.18 9.24 -20.90
N LYS A 4 -19.28 10.56 -21.09
CA LYS A 4 -19.46 11.52 -20.00
C LYS A 4 -20.95 11.82 -19.91
N GLY A 5 -21.64 11.11 -19.02
CA GLY A 5 -23.02 11.40 -18.62
C GLY A 5 -23.05 11.89 -17.18
N THR A 6 -23.90 12.88 -16.90
CA THR A 6 -24.21 13.29 -15.52
C THR A 6 -24.98 12.16 -14.86
N ILE A 7 -24.35 11.45 -13.93
CA ILE A 7 -25.00 10.34 -13.21
C ILE A 7 -25.95 10.96 -12.19
N SER A 8 -27.25 10.97 -12.50
CA SER A 8 -28.28 11.28 -11.51
C SER A 8 -28.46 10.06 -10.60
N ILE A 9 -27.93 10.16 -9.37
CA ILE A 9 -27.99 9.09 -8.37
C ILE A 9 -29.36 9.17 -7.69
N HIS A 10 -30.23 8.22 -8.03
CA HIS A 10 -31.44 7.97 -7.26
C HIS A 10 -31.05 7.21 -5.98
N SER A 11 -31.47 7.71 -4.81
CA SER A 11 -31.08 7.19 -3.48
C SER A 11 -31.31 5.67 -3.32
N GLU A 12 -32.25 5.12 -4.09
CA GLU A 12 -32.63 3.70 -4.10
C GLU A 12 -31.54 2.78 -4.71
N ASN A 13 -30.70 3.30 -5.61
CA ASN A 13 -29.67 2.55 -6.34
C ASN A 13 -28.24 2.87 -5.87
N ILE A 14 -28.09 3.59 -4.76
CA ILE A 14 -26.79 4.06 -4.28
C ILE A 14 -25.94 2.92 -3.68
N PHE A 15 -26.58 1.93 -3.06
CA PHE A 15 -25.90 0.85 -2.34
C PHE A 15 -25.07 -0.11 -3.22
N PRO A 16 -25.55 -0.58 -4.39
CA PRO A 16 -24.76 -1.42 -5.29
C PRO A 16 -23.52 -0.71 -5.86
N ILE A 17 -23.64 0.59 -6.13
CA ILE A 17 -22.54 1.43 -6.67
C ILE A 17 -21.49 1.66 -5.59
N ILE A 18 -21.91 2.01 -4.38
CA ILE A 18 -21.03 2.12 -3.20
C ILE A 18 -20.32 0.79 -2.94
N LYS A 19 -21.02 -0.37 -2.98
CA LYS A 19 -20.37 -1.69 -2.85
C LYS A 19 -19.30 -1.92 -3.92
N LYS A 20 -19.58 -1.58 -5.17
CA LYS A 20 -18.63 -1.79 -6.28
C LYS A 20 -17.35 -0.94 -6.14
N PHE A 21 -17.45 0.24 -5.52
CA PHE A 21 -16.32 1.09 -5.17
C PHE A 21 -15.57 0.59 -3.92
N LEU A 22 -16.30 0.12 -2.91
CA LEU A 22 -15.71 -0.40 -1.66
C LEU A 22 -14.97 -1.74 -1.85
N TYR A 23 -15.40 -2.58 -2.78
CA TYR A 23 -14.73 -3.86 -3.10
C TYR A 23 -13.67 -3.74 -4.21
N SER A 24 -13.52 -2.58 -4.85
CA SER A 24 -12.46 -2.33 -5.84
C SER A 24 -11.12 -1.87 -5.23
N ASP A 25 -11.11 -1.48 -3.95
CA ASP A 25 -9.99 -0.76 -3.33
C ASP A 25 -9.08 -1.63 -2.43
N HIS A 26 -9.28 -2.95 -2.38
CA HIS A 26 -8.39 -3.86 -1.63
C HIS A 26 -6.94 -3.81 -2.14
N GLU A 27 -6.77 -3.56 -3.44
CA GLU A 27 -5.45 -3.38 -4.05
C GLU A 27 -4.84 -2.02 -3.68
N ILE A 28 -5.66 -1.00 -3.43
CA ILE A 28 -5.20 0.32 -3.00
C ILE A 28 -4.55 0.20 -1.63
N PHE A 29 -5.19 -0.47 -0.67
CA PHE A 29 -4.61 -0.67 0.66
C PHE A 29 -3.24 -1.36 0.60
N LEU A 30 -3.13 -2.44 -0.18
CA LEU A 30 -1.85 -3.15 -0.35
C LEU A 30 -0.79 -2.24 -0.99
N ARG A 31 -1.18 -1.47 -2.01
CA ARG A 31 -0.30 -0.49 -2.67
C ARG A 31 0.20 0.57 -1.69
N GLU A 32 -0.69 1.16 -0.89
CA GLU A 32 -0.32 2.20 0.07
C GLU A 32 0.61 1.65 1.18
N LEU A 33 0.39 0.44 1.67
CA LEU A 33 1.27 -0.17 2.66
C LEU A 33 2.67 -0.49 2.09
N VAL A 34 2.73 -1.02 0.87
CA VAL A 34 4.02 -1.27 0.19
C VAL A 34 4.72 0.06 -0.12
N ALA A 35 3.99 1.10 -0.52
CA ALA A 35 4.55 2.42 -0.74
C ALA A 35 5.17 3.00 0.55
N ASN A 36 4.46 2.91 1.67
CA ASN A 36 4.98 3.34 2.97
C ASN A 36 6.26 2.59 3.38
N ALA A 37 6.28 1.27 3.18
CA ALA A 37 7.44 0.43 3.46
C ALA A 37 8.66 0.80 2.57
N VAL A 38 8.44 1.05 1.27
CA VAL A 38 9.49 1.53 0.37
C VAL A 38 10.00 2.90 0.81
N ASP A 39 9.13 3.82 1.17
CA ASP A 39 9.53 5.15 1.66
C ASP A 39 10.37 5.06 2.93
N ALA A 40 10.03 4.15 3.86
CA ALA A 40 10.80 3.91 5.07
C ALA A 40 12.22 3.41 4.76
N THR A 41 12.36 2.44 3.85
CA THR A 41 13.69 1.95 3.42
C THR A 41 14.50 3.03 2.71
N GLN A 42 13.89 3.86 1.85
CA GLN A 42 14.57 4.95 1.17
C GLN A 42 15.05 6.04 2.12
N LYS A 43 14.23 6.41 3.11
CA LYS A 43 14.63 7.36 4.16
C LYS A 43 15.82 6.84 4.94
N LEU A 44 15.79 5.58 5.33
CA LEU A 44 16.88 4.95 6.06
C LEU A 44 18.18 4.92 5.22
N LYS A 45 18.09 4.54 3.95
CA LYS A 45 19.22 4.60 3.00
C LYS A 45 19.81 6.02 2.88
N ARG A 46 18.94 7.03 2.83
CA ARG A 46 19.37 8.43 2.75
C ARG A 46 20.11 8.86 4.01
N LEU A 47 19.58 8.56 5.19
CA LEU A 47 20.24 8.88 6.46
C LEU A 47 21.60 8.20 6.60
N SER A 48 21.71 6.94 6.17
CA SER A 48 23.00 6.24 6.08
C SER A 48 23.99 6.96 5.16
N SER A 49 23.56 7.40 3.97
CA SER A 49 24.43 8.14 3.05
C SER A 49 24.91 9.50 3.59
N LEU A 50 24.18 10.07 4.55
CA LEU A 50 24.55 11.29 5.25
C LEU A 50 25.45 11.03 6.47
N GLY A 51 25.72 9.77 6.82
CA GLY A 51 26.49 9.39 7.99
C GLY A 51 25.72 9.52 9.32
N GLU A 52 24.40 9.69 9.28
CA GLU A 52 23.55 9.85 10.47
C GLU A 52 23.17 8.50 11.11
N VAL A 53 23.36 7.39 10.40
CA VAL A 53 23.17 6.03 10.91
C VAL A 53 24.51 5.30 10.92
N SER A 54 24.88 4.80 12.11
CA SER A 54 26.17 4.18 12.39
C SER A 54 26.28 2.72 11.95
N GLU A 55 25.15 2.06 11.70
CA GLU A 55 25.11 0.69 11.22
C GLU A 55 25.25 0.66 9.70
N ASP A 56 26.10 -0.24 9.20
CA ASP A 56 26.21 -0.53 7.77
C ASP A 56 24.91 -1.20 7.32
N ILE A 57 24.02 -0.39 6.77
CA ILE A 57 22.69 -0.83 6.32
C ILE A 57 22.82 -1.79 5.11
N GLY A 58 23.98 -1.74 4.43
CA GLY A 58 24.30 -2.57 3.26
C GLY A 58 23.20 -2.55 2.18
N ASP A 59 23.23 -3.54 1.29
CA ASP A 59 22.16 -3.79 0.32
C ASP A 59 21.00 -4.61 0.93
N ASN A 60 20.89 -4.67 2.27
CA ASN A 60 19.95 -5.54 2.97
C ASN A 60 18.54 -4.94 3.17
N LEU A 61 18.31 -3.71 2.69
CA LEU A 61 16.98 -3.08 2.72
C LEU A 61 16.01 -3.84 1.81
N ARG A 62 14.89 -4.27 2.39
CA ARG A 62 13.89 -5.07 1.68
C ARG A 62 12.50 -4.88 2.28
N VAL A 63 11.50 -5.06 1.42
CA VAL A 63 10.10 -5.18 1.80
C VAL A 63 9.67 -6.62 1.53
N GLU A 64 9.20 -7.31 2.55
CA GLU A 64 8.74 -8.69 2.51
C GLU A 64 7.22 -8.75 2.61
N VAL A 65 6.57 -9.50 1.72
CA VAL A 65 5.12 -9.72 1.73
C VAL A 65 4.85 -11.20 1.90
N GLU A 66 4.28 -11.58 3.04
CA GLU A 66 3.94 -12.95 3.41
C GLU A 66 2.42 -13.14 3.44
N PHE A 67 1.95 -14.33 3.07
CA PHE A 67 0.55 -14.71 3.17
C PHE A 67 0.39 -16.00 3.98
N ASP A 68 -0.53 -15.99 4.95
CA ASP A 68 -0.94 -17.19 5.67
C ASP A 68 -2.42 -17.46 5.38
N LYS A 69 -2.67 -18.44 4.50
CA LYS A 69 -4.02 -18.85 4.10
C LYS A 69 -4.82 -19.47 5.23
N LYS A 70 -4.17 -20.13 6.20
CA LYS A 70 -4.85 -20.75 7.35
C LYS A 70 -5.32 -19.68 8.33
N LYS A 71 -4.47 -18.68 8.59
CA LYS A 71 -4.78 -17.54 9.47
C LYS A 71 -5.56 -16.43 8.76
N LYS A 72 -5.68 -16.49 7.43
CA LYS A 72 -6.28 -15.45 6.58
C LYS A 72 -5.60 -14.09 6.77
N THR A 73 -4.28 -14.08 6.87
CA THR A 73 -3.48 -12.86 7.07
C THR A 73 -2.55 -12.62 5.90
N ILE A 74 -2.36 -11.33 5.58
CA ILE A 74 -1.27 -10.84 4.75
C ILE A 74 -0.39 -10.00 5.68
N THR A 75 0.92 -10.21 5.62
CA THR A 75 1.89 -9.48 6.44
C THR A 75 2.87 -8.78 5.53
N ILE A 76 3.02 -7.47 5.71
CA ILE A 76 4.00 -6.64 5.00
C ILE A 76 5.02 -6.22 6.06
N LYS A 77 6.28 -6.59 5.85
CA LYS A 77 7.39 -6.27 6.74
C LYS A 77 8.42 -5.47 5.95
N ASP A 78 8.99 -4.46 6.55
CA ASP A 78 10.16 -3.78 6.05
C ASP A 78 11.19 -3.62 7.17
N ASN A 79 12.42 -3.34 6.77
CA ASN A 79 13.51 -2.98 7.66
C ASN A 79 13.98 -1.54 7.41
N GLY A 80 13.02 -0.65 7.12
CA GLY A 80 13.24 0.80 7.04
C GLY A 80 13.31 1.48 8.41
N ILE A 81 13.20 2.81 8.42
CA ILE A 81 13.17 3.64 9.64
C ILE A 81 11.81 3.64 10.34
#